data_AF-A0A950FGL4-F1
#
_entry.id   AF-A0A950FGL4-F1
#
_cell.length_a   1.000
_cell.length_b   1.000
_cell.length_c   1.000
_cell.angle_alpha   90.00
_cell.angle_beta   90.00
_cell.angle_gamma   90.00
#
_symmetry.space_group_name_H-M   'P 1'
#
loop_
_entity.id
_entity.type
_entity.pdbx_description
1 polymer ?
#
loop_
_entity_poly.entity_id
_entity_poly.type
_entity_poly.pdbx_seq_one_letter_code
_entity_poly.pdbx_strand_id
1 'polypeptide(L)' 'MVDGVWQKAAERIRASLGQVAYETWISPLSFIDLHGGTATIEAPNRFFCDWVKDRYLELMQQMLSTEV' A
#
# COMPACT_ATOMS: atom_id res chain seq x y z
N MET A 1 -10.58 -10.53 -11.29
CA MET A 1 -9.14 -10.81 -11.06
C MET A 1 -8.48 -9.50 -10.69
N VAL A 2 -8.56 -9.14 -9.40
CA VAL A 2 -8.15 -7.80 -8.89
C VAL A 2 -6.77 -7.88 -8.21
N ASP A 3 -6.25 -9.08 -7.97
CA ASP A 3 -4.95 -9.35 -7.33
C ASP A 3 -3.73 -8.76 -8.03
N GLY A 4 -3.78 -8.55 -9.35
CA GLY A 4 -2.58 -8.20 -10.12
C GLY A 4 -2.05 -6.78 -9.86
N VAL A 5 -2.93 -5.81 -9.60
CA VAL A 5 -2.53 -4.39 -9.47
C VAL A 5 -1.91 -4.14 -8.11
N TRP A 6 -2.52 -4.67 -7.05
CA TRP A 6 -1.96 -4.55 -5.70
C TRP A 6 -0.64 -5.29 -5.58
N GLN A 7 -0.53 -6.50 -6.13
CA GLN A 7 0.72 -7.27 -6.04
C GLN A 7 1.88 -6.52 -6.73
N LYS A 8 1.64 -5.93 -7.91
CA LYS A 8 2.62 -5.07 -8.58
C LYS A 8 2.93 -3.80 -7.78
N ALA A 9 1.93 -3.13 -7.24
CA ALA A 9 2.13 -1.94 -6.41
C ALA A 9 2.94 -2.29 -5.16
N ALA A 10 2.62 -3.39 -4.48
CA ALA A 10 3.30 -3.89 -3.30
C ALA A 10 4.76 -4.25 -3.58
N GLU A 11 5.06 -4.88 -4.72
CA GLU A 11 6.45 -5.14 -5.14
C GLU A 11 7.24 -3.85 -5.37
N ARG A 12 6.64 -2.85 -6.04
CA ARG A 12 7.28 -1.55 -6.24
C ARG A 12 7.48 -0.80 -4.93
N ILE A 13 6.48 -0.83 -4.05
CA ILE A 13 6.54 -0.30 -2.68
C ILE A 13 7.67 -0.99 -1.91
N ARG A 14 7.78 -2.31 -1.98
CA ARG A 14 8.88 -3.08 -1.35
C ARG A 14 10.25 -2.69 -1.89
N ALA A 15 10.38 -2.48 -3.20
CA ALA A 15 11.62 -2.03 -3.81
C ALA A 15 12.01 -0.60 -3.37
N SER A 16 11.02 0.27 -3.14
CA SER A 16 11.24 1.67 -2.75
C SER A 16 11.45 1.88 -1.25
N LEU A 17 10.67 1.19 -0.40
CA LEU A 17 10.79 1.26 1.06
C LEU A 17 11.95 0.41 1.59
N GLY A 18 12.34 -0.63 0.85
CA GLY A 18 13.17 -1.71 1.35
C GLY A 18 12.37 -2.75 2.14
N GLN A 19 12.96 -3.96 2.21
CA GLN A 19 12.30 -5.14 2.77
C GLN A 19 11.85 -4.96 4.23
N VAL A 20 12.68 -4.36 5.08
CA VAL A 20 12.37 -4.19 6.52
C VAL A 20 11.14 -3.32 6.73
N ALA A 21 11.05 -2.19 6.03
CA ALA A 21 9.93 -1.28 6.21
C ALA A 21 8.64 -1.84 5.61
N TYR A 22 8.74 -2.60 4.51
CA TYR A 22 7.61 -3.37 3.98
C TYR A 22 7.11 -4.41 4.98
N GLU A 23 7.99 -5.26 5.53
CA GLU A 23 7.60 -6.29 6.50
C GLU A 23 7.04 -5.69 7.79
N THR A 24 7.54 -4.53 8.22
CA THR A 24 7.07 -3.87 9.44
C THR A 24 5.72 -3.22 9.22
N TRP A 25 5.55 -2.48 8.13
CA TRP A 25 4.42 -1.55 7.97
C TRP A 25 3.42 -1.92 6.89
N ILE A 26 3.81 -2.69 5.88
CA ILE A 26 2.95 -3.07 4.76
C ILE A 26 2.45 -4.51 4.91
N SER A 27 3.26 -5.43 5.43
CA SER A 27 2.85 -6.81 5.74
C SER A 27 1.62 -6.92 6.65
N PRO A 28 1.48 -6.13 7.74
CA PRO A 28 0.26 -6.18 8.55
C PRO A 28 -0.95 -5.49 7.90
N LEU A 29 -0.79 -4.85 6.74
CA LEU A 29 -1.90 -4.23 6.04
C LEU A 29 -2.58 -5.26 5.13
N SER A 30 -3.90 -5.36 5.26
CA SER A 30 -4.73 -6.17 4.38
C SER A 30 -5.35 -5.30 3.30
N PHE A 31 -5.00 -5.56 2.05
CA PHE A 31 -5.66 -4.91 0.93
C PHE A 31 -7.04 -5.56 0.73
N ILE A 32 -8.08 -4.75 0.81
CA ILE A 32 -9.47 -5.20 0.76
C ILE A 32 -9.99 -5.14 -0.66
N ASP A 33 -9.82 -4.00 -1.33
CA ASP A 33 -10.38 -3.78 -2.67
C ASP A 33 -9.70 -2.60 -3.38
N LEU A 34 -9.75 -2.61 -4.71
CA LEU A 34 -9.38 -1.46 -5.54
C LEU A 34 -10.42 -1.26 -6.62
N HIS A 35 -11.18 -0.18 -6.48
CA HIS A 35 -12.26 0.20 -7.38
C HIS A 35 -12.13 1.68 -7.75
N GLY A 36 -12.19 1.97 -9.06
CA GLY A 36 -12.23 3.34 -9.57
C GLY A 36 -11.04 4.22 -9.15
N GLY A 37 -9.84 3.64 -9.01
CA GLY A 37 -8.63 4.36 -8.57
C GLY A 37 -8.53 4.58 -7.06
N THR A 38 -9.45 4.01 -6.27
CA THR A 38 -9.40 4.07 -4.80
C THR A 38 -9.06 2.69 -4.23
N ALA A 39 -7.94 2.60 -3.52
CA ALA A 39 -7.51 1.41 -2.81
C ALA A 39 -8.04 1.44 -1.37
N THR A 40 -8.72 0.36 -0.97
CA THR A 40 -9.18 0.15 0.41
C THR A 40 -8.20 -0.78 1.11
N ILE A 41 -7.57 -0.28 2.17
CA ILE A 41 -6.58 -1.02 2.94
C ILE A 41 -7.01 -1.02 4.40
N GLU A 42 -7.03 -2.20 4.99
CA GLU A 42 -7.27 -2.42 6.41
C GLU A 42 -5.93 -2.51 7.15
N ALA A 43 -5.85 -1.84 8.29
CA ALA A 43 -4.71 -1.88 9.18
C ALA A 43 -5.13 -2.50 10.53
N PRO A 44 -4.20 -3.12 11.27
CA PRO A 44 -4.53 -3.78 12.53
C PRO A 44 -5.00 -2.80 13.62
N ASN A 45 -4.64 -1.52 13.51
CA ASN A 45 -5.06 -0.48 14.44
C ASN A 45 -5.10 0.90 13.76
N ARG A 46 -5.94 1.80 14.29
CA ARG A 46 -6.10 3.18 13.80
C ARG A 46 -4.78 3.96 13.81
N PHE A 47 -3.98 3.85 14.87
CA PHE A 47 -2.67 4.51 14.94
C PHE A 47 -1.72 4.04 13.85
N PHE A 48 -1.80 2.76 13.50
CA PHE A 48 -0.98 2.16 12.45
C PHE A 48 -1.38 2.70 11.08
N CYS A 49 -2.70 2.76 10.83
CA CYS A 49 -3.26 3.37 9.63
C CYS A 49 -2.82 4.82 9.49
N ASP A 50 -2.92 5.62 10.56
CA ASP A 50 -2.55 7.04 10.55
C ASP A 50 -1.06 7.24 10.26
N TRP A 51 -0.21 6.45 10.89
CA TRP A 51 1.24 6.50 10.65
C TRP A 51 1.63 6.09 9.23
N VAL A 52 1.06 4.99 8.73
CA VAL A 52 1.26 4.53 7.34
C VAL A 52 0.75 5.57 6.35
N LYS A 53 -0.38 6.20 6.66
CA LYS A 53 -0.95 7.26 5.83
C LYS A 53 -0.02 8.48 5.82
N ASP A 54 0.45 8.95 6.97
CA ASP A 54 1.35 10.11 7.02
C ASP A 54 2.68 9.84 6.30
N ARG A 55 3.25 8.64 6.47
CA ARG A 55 4.58 8.28 5.91
C ARG A 55 4.55 7.77 4.47
N TYR A 56 3.50 7.05 4.08
CA TYR A 56 3.46 6.30 2.83
C TYR A 56 2.27 6.61 1.96
N LEU A 57 1.34 7.49 2.35
CA LEU A 57 0.23 7.88 1.47
C LEU A 57 0.75 8.47 0.17
N GLU A 58 1.72 9.40 0.24
CA GLU A 58 2.33 9.98 -0.96
C GLU A 58 2.99 8.90 -1.84
N LEU A 59 3.72 7.97 -1.23
CA LEU A 59 4.36 6.88 -1.97
C LEU A 59 3.32 5.94 -2.61
N MET A 60 2.31 5.53 -1.86
CA MET A 60 1.22 4.68 -2.37
C MET A 60 0.49 5.39 -3.52
N GLN A 61 0.20 6.69 -3.38
CA GLN A 61 -0.39 7.49 -4.44
C GLN A 61 0.50 7.55 -5.68
N GLN A 62 1.80 7.77 -5.54
CA GLN A 62 2.75 7.77 -6.67
C GLN A 62 2.78 6.41 -7.39
N MET A 63 2.79 5.33 -6.62
CA MET A 63 2.85 3.96 -7.15
C MET A 63 1.55 3.56 -7.87
N LEU A 64 0.40 3.97 -7.34
CA LEU A 64 -0.91 3.73 -7.95
C LEU A 64 -1.21 4.67 -9.12
N SER A 65 -0.68 5.90 -9.11
CA SER A 65 -0.91 6.91 -10.17
C SER A 65 -0.02 6.71 -11.41
N THR A 66 1.05 5.91 -11.32
CA THR A 66 1.93 5.63 -12.47
C THR A 66 1.26 4.74 -13.54
N GLU A 67 0.07 4.22 -13.28
CA GLU A 67 -0.68 3.44 -14.27
C GLU A 67 -1.74 4.34 -14.93
N VAL A 68 -1.30 5.35 -15.70
CA VAL A 68 -2.09 6.11 -16.68
C VAL A 68 -1.28 6.39 -17.93
#